data_AF-A0A7Y6QQP9-F1
#
_entry.id   AF-A0A7Y6QQP9-F1
#
_cell.length_a   1.000
_cell.length_b   1.000
_cell.length_c   1.000
_cell.angle_alpha   90.00
_cell.angle_beta   90.00
_cell.angle_gamma   90.00
#
_symmetry.space_group_name_H-M   'P 1'
#
loop_
_entity.id
_entity.type
_entity.pdbx_description
1 polymer ?
#
loop_
_entity_poly.entity_id
_entity_poly.type
_entity_poly.pdbx_seq_one_letter_code
_entity_poly.pdbx_strand_id
1 'polypeptide(L)'
;MKKTLLAALLAGSALTAQAGQLRYDFAFTGLYLSDSVNSDVDWDPTRQLTGKFVGADLNGDNVIAINEITLLYINGTNYLYRISNGSSTDTPTLDSFRYTLNGGLEFSGSSRYTVGDSLYGLTSVSNKGSSYLSDFGVEFRSTVGPGTVFSIATSVPEPAEYLMLSAGLLGLGWGARRKRKAAERMQARG
;
A
#
# COMPACT_ATOMS: atom_id res chain seq x y z
N MET A 1 -31.05 21.14 -28.79
CA MET A 1 -31.15 21.11 -27.31
C MET A 1 -30.96 19.73 -26.67
N LYS A 2 -31.41 18.60 -27.27
CA LYS A 2 -31.22 17.24 -26.67
C LYS A 2 -29.80 16.68 -26.71
N LYS A 3 -28.98 17.06 -27.70
CA LYS A 3 -27.61 16.54 -27.89
C LYS A 3 -26.60 17.10 -26.86
N THR A 4 -26.82 18.32 -26.37
CA THR A 4 -25.95 18.97 -25.37
C THR A 4 -26.13 18.38 -23.97
N LEU A 5 -27.32 17.89 -23.63
CA LEU A 5 -27.58 17.25 -22.32
C LEU A 5 -26.88 15.89 -22.17
N LEU A 6 -26.75 15.15 -23.27
CA LEU A 6 -26.08 13.84 -23.29
C LEU A 6 -24.55 13.97 -23.16
N ALA A 7 -23.96 15.02 -23.73
CA ALA A 7 -22.53 15.31 -23.58
C ALA A 7 -22.18 15.71 -22.14
N ALA A 8 -23.05 16.47 -21.46
CA ALA A 8 -22.87 16.84 -20.05
C ALA A 8 -22.98 15.63 -19.10
N LEU A 9 -23.86 14.67 -19.41
CA LEU A 9 -24.00 13.44 -18.60
C LEU A 9 -22.80 12.50 -18.75
N LEU A 10 -22.23 12.41 -19.96
CA LEU A 10 -21.06 11.56 -20.24
C LEU A 10 -19.76 12.15 -19.66
N ALA A 11 -19.62 13.47 -19.65
CA ALA A 11 -18.51 14.17 -19.00
C ALA A 11 -18.53 14.01 -17.47
N GLY A 12 -19.72 13.89 -16.86
CA GLY A 12 -19.85 13.66 -15.40
C GLY A 12 -19.38 12.28 -14.93
N SER A 13 -19.54 11.24 -15.77
CA SER A 13 -19.14 9.86 -15.43
C SER A 13 -17.64 9.58 -15.53
N ALA A 14 -16.86 10.46 -16.18
CA ALA A 14 -15.40 10.31 -16.28
C ALA A 14 -14.65 10.91 -15.08
N LEU A 15 -15.33 11.71 -14.23
CA LEU A 15 -14.71 12.45 -13.13
C LEU A 15 -14.62 11.67 -11.81
N THR A 16 -15.12 10.44 -11.74
CA THR A 16 -15.16 9.66 -10.48
C THR A 16 -14.26 8.43 -10.47
N ALA A 17 -13.40 8.24 -11.47
CA ALA A 17 -12.29 7.29 -11.39
C ALA A 17 -11.16 7.90 -10.54
N GLN A 18 -11.48 8.27 -9.30
CA GLN A 18 -10.46 8.64 -8.34
C GLN A 18 -9.80 7.33 -7.92
N ALA A 19 -8.59 7.07 -8.42
CA ALA A 19 -7.79 5.95 -7.99
C ALA A 19 -7.61 6.07 -6.47
N GLY A 20 -8.43 5.32 -5.72
CA GLY A 20 -8.35 5.29 -4.27
C GLY A 20 -6.97 4.80 -3.87
N GLN A 21 -6.47 5.27 -2.71
CA GLN A 21 -5.23 4.73 -2.17
C GLN A 21 -5.38 3.23 -2.00
N LEU A 22 -4.49 2.47 -2.65
CA LEU A 22 -4.46 1.03 -2.53
C LEU A 22 -3.60 0.65 -1.35
N ARG A 23 -3.99 -0.42 -0.68
CA ARG A 23 -3.15 -1.09 0.29
C ARG A 23 -2.35 -2.18 -0.39
N TYR A 24 -1.06 -2.21 -0.09
CA TYR A 24 -0.11 -3.20 -0.55
C TYR A 24 0.42 -3.95 0.66
N ASP A 25 0.37 -5.26 0.66
CA ASP A 25 0.98 -6.12 1.67
C ASP A 25 2.12 -6.90 1.00
N PHE A 26 3.32 -6.87 1.58
CA PHE A 26 4.53 -7.45 1.00
C PHE A 26 5.30 -8.34 1.98
N ALA A 27 6.07 -9.27 1.44
CA ALA A 27 6.96 -10.14 2.19
C ALA A 27 8.22 -10.49 1.41
N PHE A 28 9.35 -10.55 2.12
CA PHE A 28 10.55 -11.27 1.71
C PHE A 28 10.64 -12.54 2.54
N THR A 29 10.51 -13.70 1.90
CA THR A 29 10.49 -15.02 2.57
C THR A 29 11.75 -15.80 2.23
N GLY A 30 12.36 -16.39 3.26
CA GLY A 30 13.67 -17.02 3.19
C GLY A 30 14.76 -15.97 3.36
N LEU A 31 15.43 -15.95 4.51
CA LEU A 31 16.43 -14.93 4.85
C LEU A 31 17.69 -15.57 5.44
N TYR A 32 18.82 -14.92 5.20
CA TYR A 32 20.07 -15.25 5.87
C TYR A 32 20.12 -14.54 7.22
N LEU A 33 20.37 -15.28 8.28
CA LEU A 33 20.44 -14.82 9.66
C LEU A 33 21.89 -14.81 10.11
N SER A 34 22.29 -13.76 10.80
CA SER A 34 23.57 -13.70 11.49
C SER A 34 23.43 -12.85 12.74
N ASP A 35 24.35 -13.01 13.68
CA ASP A 35 24.42 -12.16 14.87
C ASP A 35 25.86 -11.71 15.14
N SER A 36 26.06 -10.75 16.04
CA SER A 36 27.40 -10.22 16.35
C SER A 36 28.24 -11.13 17.25
N VAL A 37 27.65 -12.17 17.82
CA VAL A 37 28.28 -13.11 18.76
C VAL A 37 28.79 -14.34 18.02
N ASN A 38 28.07 -14.79 17.00
CA ASN A 38 28.40 -15.91 16.13
C ASN A 38 28.64 -15.40 14.70
N SER A 39 29.82 -15.69 14.15
CA SER A 39 30.17 -15.31 12.77
C SER A 39 29.44 -16.12 11.69
N ASP A 40 28.64 -17.11 12.09
CA ASP A 40 27.96 -18.01 11.17
C ASP A 40 26.75 -17.31 10.54
N VAL A 41 26.51 -17.63 9.26
CA VAL A 41 25.39 -17.13 8.49
C VAL A 41 24.48 -18.30 8.17
N ASP A 42 23.30 -18.32 8.79
CA ASP A 42 22.34 -19.39 8.66
C ASP A 42 21.24 -19.03 7.67
N TRP A 43 20.98 -19.90 6.71
CA TRP A 43 19.82 -19.77 5.83
C TRP A 43 18.57 -20.34 6.51
N ASP A 44 17.54 -19.52 6.68
CA ASP A 44 16.23 -19.94 7.16
C ASP A 44 15.15 -19.69 6.10
N PRO A 45 14.61 -20.74 5.44
CA PRO A 45 13.60 -20.59 4.38
C PRO A 45 12.24 -20.13 4.91
N THR A 46 12.01 -20.18 6.23
CA THR A 46 10.73 -19.82 6.87
C THR A 46 10.72 -18.39 7.40
N ARG A 47 11.90 -17.77 7.56
CA ARG A 47 12.02 -16.41 8.07
C ARG A 47 11.43 -15.40 7.09
N GLN A 48 10.75 -14.39 7.62
CA GLN A 48 10.12 -13.34 6.82
C GLN A 48 10.47 -11.93 7.30
N LEU A 49 10.64 -11.02 6.34
CA LEU A 49 10.56 -9.58 6.53
C LEU A 49 9.27 -9.14 5.86
N THR A 50 8.29 -8.71 6.66
CA THR A 50 6.95 -8.39 6.17
C THR A 50 6.65 -6.92 6.33
N GLY A 51 5.76 -6.41 5.50
CA GLY A 51 5.29 -5.05 5.64
C GLY A 51 4.03 -4.77 4.83
N LYS A 52 3.56 -3.54 4.96
CA LYS A 52 2.41 -3.04 4.22
C LYS A 52 2.52 -1.55 4.06
N PHE A 53 2.03 -1.03 2.94
CA PHE A 53 1.89 0.40 2.74
C PHE A 53 0.56 0.75 2.09
N VAL A 54 0.13 1.99 2.26
CA VAL A 54 -1.03 2.56 1.57
C VAL A 54 -0.56 3.73 0.76
N GLY A 55 -0.85 3.74 -0.54
CA GLY A 55 -0.45 4.80 -1.45
C GLY A 55 -1.13 4.73 -2.81
N ALA A 56 -0.95 5.77 -3.60
CA ALA A 56 -1.40 5.85 -4.99
C ALA A 56 -0.41 6.70 -5.78
N ASP A 57 -0.19 6.37 -7.04
CA ASP A 57 0.55 7.22 -7.98
C ASP A 57 -0.31 8.47 -8.26
N LEU A 58 0.08 9.61 -7.67
CA LEU A 58 -0.68 10.86 -7.74
C LEU A 58 -0.26 11.71 -8.94
N ASN A 59 0.93 11.46 -9.48
CA ASN A 59 1.52 12.27 -10.56
C ASN A 59 1.47 11.56 -11.94
N GLY A 60 1.13 10.27 -11.97
CA GLY A 60 0.99 9.45 -13.18
C GLY A 60 2.31 8.93 -13.75
N ASP A 61 3.39 8.88 -12.98
CA ASP A 61 4.72 8.45 -13.46
C ASP A 61 4.97 6.93 -13.34
N ASN A 62 3.97 6.16 -12.89
CA ASN A 62 4.00 4.73 -12.59
C ASN A 62 4.95 4.36 -11.43
N VAL A 63 5.24 5.32 -10.55
CA VAL A 63 5.98 5.16 -9.32
C VAL A 63 5.10 5.62 -8.16
N ILE A 64 5.08 4.86 -7.07
CA ILE A 64 4.58 5.36 -5.79
C ILE A 64 5.79 5.79 -4.98
N ALA A 65 5.96 7.10 -4.82
CA ALA A 65 7.04 7.72 -4.08
C ALA A 65 6.73 7.90 -2.59
N ILE A 66 7.74 8.27 -1.82
CA ILE A 66 7.63 8.46 -0.35
C ILE A 66 6.55 9.49 0.06
N ASN A 67 6.32 10.52 -0.76
CA ASN A 67 5.31 11.55 -0.51
C ASN A 67 3.90 11.14 -0.96
N GLU A 68 3.75 9.95 -1.53
CA GLU A 68 2.49 9.41 -2.07
C GLU A 68 1.94 8.25 -1.23
N ILE A 69 2.63 7.92 -0.14
CA ILE A 69 2.17 6.96 0.86
C ILE A 69 1.65 7.67 2.10
N THR A 70 0.62 7.09 2.71
CA THR A 70 0.00 7.57 3.96
C THR A 70 0.23 6.64 5.15
N LEU A 71 0.71 5.42 4.86
CA LEU A 71 0.98 4.39 5.85
C LEU A 71 2.14 3.51 5.35
N LEU A 72 3.08 3.18 6.23
CA LEU A 72 4.08 2.15 6.00
C LEU A 72 4.36 1.42 7.30
N TYR A 73 4.10 0.12 7.34
CA TYR A 73 4.49 -0.75 8.43
C TYR A 73 5.50 -1.77 7.94
N ILE A 74 6.55 -2.02 8.73
CA ILE A 74 7.53 -3.07 8.48
C ILE A 74 7.74 -3.81 9.81
N ASN A 75 7.56 -5.13 9.82
CA ASN A 75 7.59 -5.98 11.01
C ASN A 75 6.80 -5.39 12.21
N GLY A 76 5.63 -4.81 11.92
CA GLY A 76 4.74 -4.24 12.94
C GLY A 76 5.05 -2.81 13.38
N THR A 77 6.17 -2.21 12.97
CA THR A 77 6.52 -0.81 13.28
C THR A 77 6.03 0.12 12.18
N ASN A 78 5.39 1.24 12.54
CA ASN A 78 4.96 2.25 11.58
C ASN A 78 6.10 3.25 11.32
N TYR A 79 6.59 3.32 10.09
CA TYR A 79 7.77 4.12 9.75
C TYR A 79 7.47 5.59 9.40
N LEU A 80 6.20 6.00 9.44
CA LEU A 80 5.79 7.39 9.16
C LEU A 80 5.43 8.19 10.42
N TYR A 81 5.23 7.54 11.56
CA TYR A 81 4.74 8.21 12.77
C TYR A 81 5.52 7.79 14.01
N ARG A 82 5.90 8.77 14.82
CA ARG A 82 6.49 8.56 16.14
C ARG A 82 5.46 8.01 17.13
N ILE A 83 5.87 7.06 17.96
CA ILE A 83 5.05 6.50 19.04
C ILE A 83 5.74 6.80 20.38
N SER A 84 4.98 7.28 21.36
CA SER A 84 5.49 7.56 22.71
C SER A 84 4.51 7.02 23.75
N ASN A 85 5.03 6.31 24.75
CA ASN A 85 4.26 5.71 25.83
C ASN A 85 4.94 5.97 27.18
N GLY A 86 4.48 7.00 27.89
CA GLY A 86 5.10 7.44 29.13
C GLY A 86 6.56 7.88 28.89
N SER A 87 7.50 7.21 29.55
CA SER A 87 8.93 7.48 29.40
C SER A 87 9.57 6.79 28.19
N SER A 88 8.90 5.83 27.54
CA SER A 88 9.44 5.17 26.36
C SER A 88 9.00 5.85 25.07
N THR A 89 9.92 5.93 24.12
CA THR A 89 9.69 6.49 22.79
C THR A 89 10.29 5.58 21.74
N ASP A 90 9.48 5.25 20.72
CA ASP A 90 9.95 4.72 19.45
C ASP A 90 9.95 5.84 18.40
N THR A 91 11.13 6.13 17.86
CA THR A 91 11.35 7.21 16.89
C THR A 91 11.75 6.61 15.54
N PRO A 92 10.78 6.15 14.75
CA PRO A 92 11.01 5.68 13.40
C PRO A 92 11.31 6.83 12.44
N THR A 93 12.17 6.55 11.46
CA THR A 93 12.50 7.40 10.32
C THR A 93 12.43 6.58 9.04
N LEU A 94 11.85 7.17 8.01
CA LEU A 94 11.85 6.63 6.66
C LEU A 94 12.76 7.50 5.78
N ASP A 95 13.87 6.94 5.32
CA ASP A 95 14.88 7.68 4.56
C ASP A 95 14.58 7.64 3.05
N SER A 96 14.07 6.50 2.57
CA SER A 96 13.66 6.34 1.18
C SER A 96 12.49 5.37 1.06
N PHE A 97 11.64 5.62 0.06
CA PHE A 97 10.59 4.71 -0.36
C PHE A 97 10.29 4.91 -1.83
N ARG A 98 10.17 3.80 -2.55
CA ARG A 98 9.80 3.77 -3.96
C ARG A 98 9.19 2.41 -4.30
N TYR A 99 8.04 2.42 -4.97
CA TYR A 99 7.44 1.21 -5.51
C TYR A 99 7.06 1.38 -6.97
N THR A 100 7.35 0.37 -7.79
CA THR A 100 6.88 0.28 -9.17
C THR A 100 6.43 -1.14 -9.46
N LEU A 101 5.42 -1.31 -10.33
CA LEU A 101 4.90 -2.64 -10.65
C LEU A 101 5.97 -3.55 -11.27
N ASN A 102 6.90 -2.98 -12.04
CA ASN A 102 7.92 -3.73 -12.79
C ASN A 102 9.33 -3.66 -12.15
N GLY A 103 9.62 -2.66 -11.33
CA GLY A 103 10.93 -2.45 -10.69
C GLY A 103 10.98 -2.89 -9.23
N GLY A 104 9.86 -3.32 -8.66
CA GLY A 104 9.78 -3.84 -7.30
C GLY A 104 9.68 -2.73 -6.24
N LEU A 105 9.93 -3.14 -5.00
CA LEU A 105 9.83 -2.31 -3.81
C LEU A 105 11.23 -1.97 -3.27
N GLU A 106 11.50 -0.69 -3.11
CA GLU A 106 12.70 -0.13 -2.51
C GLU A 106 12.32 0.71 -1.30
N PHE A 107 12.98 0.49 -0.17
CA PHE A 107 12.82 1.32 1.01
C PHE A 107 14.07 1.23 1.88
N SER A 108 14.25 2.23 2.72
CA SER A 108 15.20 2.22 3.83
C SER A 108 14.68 3.09 4.96
N GLY A 109 14.83 2.62 6.18
CA GLY A 109 14.48 3.38 7.37
C GLY A 109 15.14 2.81 8.61
N SER A 110 14.99 3.54 9.71
CA SER A 110 15.48 3.14 11.02
C SER A 110 14.47 3.42 12.11
N SER A 111 14.58 2.78 13.26
CA SER A 111 13.81 3.12 14.44
C SER A 111 14.69 3.10 15.67
N ARG A 112 14.55 4.13 16.51
CA ARG A 112 15.25 4.24 17.79
C ARG A 112 14.26 4.04 18.93
N TYR A 113 14.49 3.01 19.72
CA TYR A 113 13.76 2.78 20.95
C TYR A 113 14.53 3.35 22.14
N THR A 114 13.91 4.28 22.85
CA THR A 114 14.51 5.02 23.97
C THR A 114 13.60 4.96 25.19
N VAL A 115 14.19 5.01 26.40
CA VAL A 115 13.47 5.19 27.66
C VAL A 115 14.15 6.32 28.43
N GLY A 116 13.44 7.44 28.62
CA GLY A 116 14.07 8.70 29.01
C GLY A 116 15.08 9.13 27.94
N ASP A 117 16.32 9.40 28.36
CA ASP A 117 17.42 9.79 27.46
C ASP A 117 18.30 8.61 27.00
N SER A 118 17.98 7.39 27.45
CA SER A 118 18.78 6.19 27.16
C SER A 118 18.28 5.46 25.92
N LEU A 119 19.20 5.10 25.01
CA LEU A 119 18.93 4.25 23.85
C LEU A 119 18.94 2.77 24.27
N TYR A 120 17.85 2.07 23.99
CA TYR A 120 17.67 0.64 24.28
C TYR A 120 17.75 -0.24 23.05
N GLY A 121 17.44 0.31 21.87
CA GLY A 121 17.49 -0.44 20.64
C GLY A 121 17.54 0.45 19.41
N LEU A 122 18.25 -0.02 18.39
CA LEU A 122 18.28 0.57 17.07
C LEU A 122 17.91 -0.51 16.05
N THR A 123 16.80 -0.30 15.36
CA THR A 123 16.39 -1.14 14.24
C THR A 123 16.73 -0.42 12.94
N SER A 124 17.29 -1.13 11.96
CA SER A 124 17.38 -0.64 10.57
C SER A 124 16.68 -1.62 9.65
N VAL A 125 15.96 -1.12 8.66
CA VAL A 125 15.23 -1.93 7.68
C VAL A 125 15.46 -1.42 6.28
N SER A 126 15.50 -2.32 5.31
CA SER A 126 15.53 -2.01 3.88
C SER A 126 14.97 -3.18 3.07
N ASN A 127 14.82 -2.99 1.75
CA ASN A 127 14.55 -4.10 0.84
C ASN A 127 15.70 -5.13 0.74
N LYS A 128 16.84 -4.87 1.41
CA LYS A 128 17.97 -5.80 1.52
C LYS A 128 17.97 -6.59 2.84
N GLY A 129 17.01 -6.33 3.73
CA GLY A 129 16.93 -7.01 5.02
C GLY A 129 16.72 -6.06 6.19
N SER A 130 16.96 -6.55 7.40
CA SER A 130 16.83 -5.80 8.64
C SER A 130 17.99 -6.09 9.60
N SER A 131 18.23 -5.16 10.51
CA SER A 131 19.12 -5.36 11.66
C SER A 131 18.51 -4.77 12.91
N TYR A 132 18.87 -5.33 14.05
CA TYR A 132 18.53 -4.83 15.38
C TYR A 132 19.77 -4.85 16.25
N LEU A 133 20.16 -3.69 16.77
CA LEU A 133 21.24 -3.52 17.75
C LEU A 133 20.60 -3.25 19.12
N SER A 134 20.90 -4.12 20.10
CA SER A 134 20.52 -3.89 21.49
C SER A 134 21.46 -2.93 22.22
N ASP A 135 21.01 -2.40 23.34
CA ASP A 135 21.82 -1.65 24.32
C ASP A 135 23.01 -2.45 24.88
N PHE A 136 22.92 -3.78 24.88
CA PHE A 136 24.03 -4.67 25.25
C PHE A 136 25.06 -4.88 24.13
N GLY A 137 24.91 -4.20 22.99
CA GLY A 137 25.83 -4.30 21.85
C GLY A 137 25.68 -5.58 21.02
N VAL A 138 24.58 -6.32 21.21
CA VAL A 138 24.26 -7.50 20.40
C VAL A 138 23.50 -7.05 19.17
N GLU A 139 24.05 -7.34 17.99
CA GLU A 139 23.40 -7.10 16.70
C GLU A 139 22.81 -8.41 16.17
N PHE A 140 21.54 -8.38 15.76
CA PHE A 140 20.92 -9.43 14.97
C PHE A 140 20.63 -8.90 13.58
N ARG A 141 20.96 -9.67 12.55
CA ARG A 141 20.76 -9.29 11.15
C ARG A 141 19.97 -10.36 10.41
N SER A 142 19.05 -9.90 9.57
CA SER A 142 18.37 -10.71 8.56
C SER A 142 18.66 -10.09 7.20
N THR A 143 19.19 -10.86 6.25
CA THR A 143 19.63 -10.37 4.95
C THR A 143 18.85 -11.06 3.83
N VAL A 144 18.37 -10.27 2.88
CA VAL A 144 17.79 -10.75 1.63
C VAL A 144 18.94 -11.20 0.73
N GLY A 145 18.84 -12.42 0.19
CA GLY A 145 19.92 -13.00 -0.62
C GLY A 145 19.41 -14.03 -1.63
N PRO A 146 20.31 -14.84 -2.21
CA PRO A 146 19.92 -15.93 -3.09
C PRO A 146 18.91 -16.86 -2.43
N GLY A 147 17.82 -17.18 -3.14
CA GLY A 147 16.73 -18.02 -2.61
C GLY A 147 15.64 -17.26 -1.87
N THR A 148 15.82 -15.98 -1.54
CA THR A 148 14.74 -15.15 -0.99
C THR A 148 13.67 -14.90 -2.04
N VAL A 149 12.41 -15.12 -1.66
CA VAL A 149 11.23 -14.87 -2.52
C VAL A 149 10.56 -13.57 -2.08
N PHE A 150 10.45 -12.62 -3.00
CA PHE A 150 9.64 -11.40 -2.80
C PHE A 150 8.21 -11.62 -3.29
N SER A 151 7.24 -11.24 -2.47
CA SER A 151 5.82 -11.21 -2.84
C SER A 151 5.20 -9.89 -2.42
N ILE A 152 4.25 -9.40 -3.24
CA ILE A 152 3.45 -8.23 -2.93
C ILE A 152 2.04 -8.42 -3.50
N ALA A 153 1.04 -8.12 -2.70
CA ALA A 153 -0.36 -8.21 -3.07
C ALA A 153 -1.07 -6.88 -2.81
N THR A 154 -1.95 -6.49 -3.73
CA THR A 154 -2.82 -5.33 -3.57
C THR A 154 -4.18 -5.75 -3.01
N SER A 155 -4.65 -5.04 -2.00
CA SER A 155 -6.04 -5.10 -1.57
C SER A 155 -6.85 -4.20 -2.49
N VAL A 156 -7.46 -4.77 -3.53
CA VAL A 156 -8.42 -4.05 -4.38
C VAL A 156 -9.74 -3.93 -3.61
N PRO A 157 -10.42 -2.76 -3.60
CA PRO A 157 -11.76 -2.64 -3.03
C PRO A 157 -12.69 -3.70 -3.61
N GLU A 158 -13.56 -4.28 -2.78
CA GLU A 158 -14.39 -5.41 -3.17
C GLU A 158 -15.24 -5.14 -4.44
N PRO A 159 -15.59 -6.18 -5.22
CA PRO A 159 -16.40 -6.07 -6.45
C PRO A 159 -17.75 -5.33 -6.30
N ALA A 160 -18.19 -5.06 -5.07
CA ALA A 160 -19.45 -4.38 -4.77
C ALA A 160 -19.53 -2.97 -5.38
N GLU A 161 -18.43 -2.23 -5.50
CA GLU A 161 -18.42 -0.92 -6.14
C GLU A 161 -18.69 -1.01 -7.65
N TYR A 162 -18.13 -2.02 -8.33
CA TYR A 162 -18.42 -2.31 -9.73
C TYR A 162 -19.84 -2.84 -9.93
N LEU A 163 -20.38 -3.59 -8.97
CA LEU A 163 -21.77 -4.04 -8.99
C LEU A 163 -22.75 -2.88 -8.84
N MET A 164 -22.46 -1.89 -7.99
CA MET A 164 -23.28 -0.68 -7.85
C MET A 164 -23.23 0.19 -9.11
N LEU A 165 -22.06 0.30 -9.74
CA LEU A 165 -21.89 1.00 -11.02
C LEU A 165 -22.67 0.31 -12.15
N SER A 166 -22.55 -1.01 -12.28
CA SER A 166 -23.28 -1.78 -13.29
C SER A 166 -24.79 -1.80 -13.05
N ALA A 167 -25.23 -1.91 -11.79
CA ALA A 167 -26.64 -1.78 -11.42
C ALA A 167 -27.20 -0.38 -11.75
N GLY A 168 -26.44 0.68 -11.49
CA GLY A 168 -26.79 2.05 -11.85
C GLY A 168 -26.95 2.25 -13.37
N LEU A 169 -26.03 1.71 -14.16
CA LEU A 169 -26.09 1.76 -15.64
C LEU A 169 -27.29 0.99 -16.20
N LEU A 170 -27.60 -0.19 -15.65
CA LEU A 170 -28.76 -0.98 -16.04
C LEU A 170 -30.08 -0.27 -15.68
N GLY A 171 -30.14 0.38 -14.51
CA GLY A 171 -31.30 1.18 -14.08
C GLY A 171 -31.58 2.36 -15.02
N LEU A 172 -30.54 3.10 -15.43
CA LEU A 172 -30.66 4.21 -16.38
C LEU A 172 -31.10 3.74 -17.78
N GLY A 173 -30.54 2.62 -18.26
CA GLY A 173 -30.94 2.02 -19.54
C GLY A 173 -32.39 1.56 -19.56
N TRP A 174 -32.89 1.01 -18.44
CA TRP A 174 -34.27 0.57 -18.29
C TRP A 174 -35.26 1.75 -18.23
N GLY A 175 -34.90 2.82 -17.51
CA GLY A 175 -35.68 4.05 -17.43
C GLY A 175 -35.85 4.74 -18.78
N ALA A 176 -34.78 4.81 -19.58
CA ALA A 176 -34.81 5.38 -20.93
C ALA A 176 -35.70 4.57 -21.89
N ARG A 177 -35.69 3.23 -21.81
CA ARG A 177 -36.57 2.35 -22.61
C ARG A 177 -38.05 2.54 -22.27
N ARG A 178 -38.41 2.70 -21.00
CA ARG A 178 -39.81 2.92 -20.58
C ARG A 178 -40.36 4.26 -21.08
N LYS A 179 -39.56 5.33 -21.04
CA LYS A 179 -39.97 6.65 -21.55
C LYS A 179 -40.18 6.66 -23.06
N ARG A 180 -39.41 5.88 -23.84
CA ARG A 180 -39.62 5.72 -25.28
C ARG A 180 -40.93 5.00 -25.62
N LYS A 181 -41.20 3.87 -24.94
CA LYS A 181 -42.47 3.14 -25.13
C LYS A 181 -43.71 3.92 -24.69
N ALA A 182 -43.60 4.78 -23.67
CA ALA A 182 -44.69 5.66 -23.25
C ALA A 182 -45.00 6.75 -24.29
N ALA A 183 -43.98 7.33 -24.91
CA ALA A 183 -44.15 8.30 -26.00
C ALA A 183 -44.72 7.67 -27.28
N GLU A 184 -44.28 6.45 -27.64
CA GLU A 184 -44.82 5.69 -28.78
C GLU A 184 -46.31 5.32 -28.59
N ARG A 185 -46.73 5.00 -27.36
CA ARG A 185 -48.15 4.73 -27.04
C ARG A 185 -49.06 5.97 -27.06
N MET A 186 -48.51 7.17 -26.86
CA MET A 186 -49.26 8.42 -27.00
C MET A 186 -49.44 8.85 -28.46
N GLN A 187 -48.54 8.45 -29.37
CA GLN A 187 -48.68 8.71 -30.81
C GLN A 187 -49.62 7.73 -31.51
N ALA A 188 -49.83 6.52 -30.97
CA ALA A 188 -50.77 5.54 -31.52
C ALA A 188 -52.25 5.74 -31.08
N ARG A 189 -52.56 6.85 -30.40
CA ARG A 189 -53.88 7.15 -29.83
C ARG A 189 -54.51 8.46 -30.34
N GLY A 190 -53.91 9.08 -31.37
CA GLY A 190 -54.51 10.17 -32.14
C GLY A 190 -54.81 9.70 -33.55
#